data_AF-X1PWZ6-F1
#
_entry.id   AF-X1PWZ6-F1
#
_cell.length_a   1.000
_cell.length_b   1.000
_cell.length_c   1.000
_cell.angle_alpha   90.00
_cell.angle_beta   90.00
_cell.angle_gamma   90.00
#
_symmetry.space_group_name_H-M   'P 1'
#
loop_
_entity.id
_entity.type
_entity.pdbx_description
1 polymer ?
#
loop_
_entity_poly.entity_id
_entity_poly.type
_entity_poly.pdbx_seq_one_letter_code
_entity_poly.pdbx_strand_id
1 'polypeptide(L)'
;GVDMLDAKIQTMIHFDMLGYRLNKLGSKVYGPKNKLLVHLPSGIGVDIFSTTAECWPVALVVRTGGKSTNQEIATRAIERGMRFHAYGRGFTKADGSELVCYSEVDVFQAVGLRYLEPWERR
;
A
#
# COMPACT_ATOMS: atom_id res chain seq x y z
N GLY A 1 22.57 4.62 -0.01
CA GLY A 1 22.70 3.68 -1.15
C GLY A 1 21.90 4.22 -2.32
N VAL A 2 22.26 3.86 -3.55
CA VAL A 2 21.50 4.23 -4.76
C VAL A 2 20.18 3.44 -4.79
N ASP A 3 19.06 4.11 -5.07
CA ASP A 3 17.77 3.44 -5.31
C ASP A 3 17.78 2.80 -6.70
N MET A 4 18.12 1.51 -6.75
CA MET A 4 18.24 0.75 -8.00
C MET A 4 16.91 0.60 -8.74
N LEU A 5 15.78 0.59 -8.01
CA LEU A 5 14.46 0.52 -8.60
C LEU A 5 14.17 1.82 -9.36
N ASP A 6 14.42 2.96 -8.72
CA ASP A 6 14.23 4.27 -9.34
C ASP A 6 15.09 4.43 -10.60
N ALA A 7 16.37 4.07 -10.52
CA ALA A 7 17.28 4.12 -11.67
C ALA A 7 16.77 3.28 -12.85
N LYS A 8 16.19 2.09 -12.59
CA LYS A 8 15.63 1.25 -13.63
C LYS A 8 14.36 1.84 -14.23
N ILE A 9 13.48 2.42 -13.40
CA ILE A 9 12.28 3.12 -13.87
C ILE A 9 12.65 4.32 -14.75
N GLN A 10 13.63 5.13 -14.33
CA GLN A 10 14.11 6.26 -15.15
C GLN A 10 14.65 5.81 -16.50
N THR A 11 15.35 4.66 -16.54
CA THR A 11 15.78 4.05 -17.81
C THR A 11 14.59 3.69 -18.69
N MET A 12 13.53 3.10 -18.12
CA MET A 12 12.32 2.74 -18.88
C MET A 12 11.54 3.97 -19.36
N ILE A 13 11.57 5.07 -18.60
CA ILE A 13 10.99 6.36 -19.02
C ILE A 13 11.80 6.93 -20.18
N HIS A 14 13.14 6.89 -20.11
CA HIS A 14 14.01 7.40 -21.18
C HIS A 14 13.79 6.71 -22.53
N PHE A 15 13.42 5.42 -22.52
CA PHE A 15 13.10 4.64 -23.71
C PHE A 15 11.61 4.61 -24.06
N ASP A 16 10.81 5.56 -23.56
CA ASP A 16 9.37 5.68 -23.82
C ASP A 16 8.57 4.38 -23.54
N MET A 17 9.03 3.55 -22.60
CA MET A 17 8.28 2.38 -22.14
C MET A 17 7.28 2.76 -21.05
N LEU A 18 7.68 3.67 -20.16
CA LEU A 18 6.85 4.17 -19.06
C LEU A 18 6.70 5.69 -19.14
N GLY A 19 5.52 6.18 -18.76
CA GLY A 19 5.24 7.60 -18.56
C GLY A 19 4.71 7.87 -17.16
N TYR A 20 4.74 9.13 -16.74
CA TYR A 20 4.12 9.54 -15.47
C TYR A 20 2.60 9.54 -15.59
N ARG A 21 1.91 8.88 -14.65
CA ARG A 21 0.46 8.96 -14.55
C ARG A 21 0.08 10.12 -13.64
N LEU A 22 -0.70 11.06 -14.18
CA LEU A 22 -1.21 12.20 -13.41
C LEU A 22 -2.39 11.75 -12.54
N ASN A 23 -2.46 12.29 -11.32
CA ASN A 23 -3.62 12.12 -10.46
C ASN A 23 -4.79 13.00 -10.95
N LYS A 24 -5.94 12.92 -10.26
CA LYS A 24 -7.13 13.72 -10.59
C LYS A 24 -6.90 15.25 -10.59
N LEU A 25 -5.85 15.72 -9.94
CA LEU A 25 -5.45 17.14 -9.89
C LEU A 25 -4.40 17.50 -10.95
N GLY A 26 -4.14 16.62 -11.92
CA GLY A 26 -3.12 16.83 -12.95
C GLY A 26 -1.68 16.77 -12.43
N SER A 27 -1.48 16.35 -11.17
CA SER A 27 -0.16 16.30 -10.54
C SER A 27 0.45 14.89 -10.62
N LYS A 28 1.76 14.82 -10.81
CA LYS A 28 2.52 13.56 -10.78
C LYS A 28 2.61 13.05 -9.34
N VAL A 29 2.43 11.74 -9.15
CA VAL A 29 2.72 11.06 -7.88
C VAL A 29 3.93 10.17 -8.11
N TYR A 30 5.10 10.70 -7.76
CA TYR A 30 6.36 10.01 -7.93
C TYR A 30 7.30 10.33 -6.77
N GLY A 31 7.53 9.33 -5.92
CA GLY A 31 8.38 9.45 -4.75
C GLY A 31 8.94 8.11 -4.31
N PRO A 32 9.64 8.06 -3.17
CA PRO A 32 10.32 6.84 -2.72
C PRO A 32 9.35 5.68 -2.47
N LYS A 33 8.16 5.96 -1.91
CA LYS A 33 7.16 4.93 -1.57
C LYS A 33 6.12 4.65 -2.65
N ASN A 34 5.73 5.66 -3.43
CA ASN A 34 4.65 5.57 -4.41
C ASN A 34 5.12 6.13 -5.74
N LYS A 35 5.03 5.35 -6.81
CA LYS A 35 5.32 5.78 -8.18
C LYS A 35 4.14 5.36 -9.06
N LEU A 36 3.32 6.32 -9.49
CA LEU A 36 2.19 6.06 -10.39
C LEU A 36 2.62 6.34 -11.83
N LEU A 37 2.60 5.30 -12.64
CA LEU A 37 3.11 5.29 -14.00
C LEU A 37 2.03 4.76 -14.96
N VAL A 38 2.34 4.84 -16.24
CA VAL A 38 1.55 4.24 -17.31
C VAL A 38 2.52 3.57 -18.28
N HIS A 39 2.19 2.36 -18.71
CA HIS A 39 2.93 1.70 -19.79
C HIS A 39 2.49 2.29 -21.13
N LEU A 40 3.34 3.12 -21.72
CA LEU A 40 3.01 3.97 -22.87
C LEU A 40 2.48 3.17 -24.07
N PRO A 41 3.08 2.02 -24.46
CA PRO A 41 2.56 1.25 -25.59
C PRO A 41 1.13 0.71 -25.40
N SER A 42 0.73 0.41 -24.17
CA SER A 42 -0.57 -0.23 -23.88
C SER A 42 -1.62 0.71 -23.28
N GLY A 43 -1.21 1.85 -22.74
CA GLY A 43 -2.06 2.73 -21.93
C GLY A 43 -2.43 2.19 -20.54
N ILE A 44 -1.97 0.98 -20.15
CA ILE A 44 -2.26 0.38 -18.84
C ILE A 44 -1.53 1.13 -17.73
N GLY A 45 -2.25 1.50 -16.67
CA GLY A 45 -1.66 2.10 -15.48
C GLY A 45 -0.77 1.11 -14.73
N VAL A 46 0.43 1.55 -14.34
CA VAL A 46 1.41 0.75 -13.60
C VAL A 46 1.74 1.49 -12.31
N ASP A 47 1.28 0.96 -11.18
CA ASP A 47 1.53 1.56 -9.88
C ASP A 47 2.55 0.72 -9.10
N ILE A 48 3.64 1.36 -8.69
CA ILE A 48 4.71 0.72 -7.94
C ILE A 48 4.73 1.27 -6.52
N PHE A 49 4.65 0.34 -5.56
CA PHE A 49 4.64 0.63 -4.14
C PHE A 49 5.85 -0.01 -3.47
N SER A 50 6.70 0.80 -2.85
CA SER A 50 7.88 0.35 -2.13
C SER A 50 7.61 0.39 -0.62
N THR A 51 8.05 -0.66 0.07
CA THR A 51 7.89 -0.82 1.53
C THR A 51 9.08 -1.59 2.11
N THR A 52 9.17 -1.68 3.43
CA THR A 52 10.18 -2.51 4.12
C THR A 52 9.60 -3.88 4.47
N ALA A 53 10.46 -4.83 4.84
CA ALA A 53 10.04 -6.18 5.22
C ALA A 53 9.07 -6.17 6.41
N GLU A 54 9.29 -5.29 7.38
CA GLU A 54 8.44 -5.15 8.57
C GLU A 54 7.06 -4.58 8.26
N CYS A 55 6.94 -3.80 7.18
CA CYS A 55 5.68 -3.20 6.74
C CYS A 55 4.98 -4.04 5.65
N TRP A 56 5.60 -5.14 5.20
CA TRP A 56 5.12 -5.96 4.09
C TRP A 56 3.69 -6.49 4.30
N PRO A 57 3.31 -7.05 5.47
CA PRO A 57 1.98 -7.62 5.64
C PRO A 57 0.86 -6.59 5.49
N VAL A 58 1.04 -5.40 6.08
CA VAL A 58 0.07 -4.30 5.96
C VAL A 58 0.01 -3.76 4.53
N ALA A 59 1.18 -3.59 3.88
CA ALA A 59 1.23 -3.14 2.49
C ALA A 59 0.48 -4.10 1.57
N LEU A 60 0.65 -5.42 1.77
CA LEU A 60 -0.02 -6.44 0.97
C LEU A 60 -1.55 -6.38 1.13
N VAL A 61 -2.06 -6.27 2.37
CA VAL A 61 -3.51 -6.09 2.62
C VAL A 61 -4.03 -4.82 1.94
N VAL A 62 -3.38 -3.67 2.18
CA VAL A 62 -3.87 -2.38 1.68
C VAL A 62 -3.82 -2.29 0.16
N ARG A 63 -2.77 -2.81 -0.49
CA ARG A 63 -2.59 -2.72 -1.95
C ARG A 63 -3.35 -3.77 -2.73
N THR A 64 -3.62 -4.93 -2.13
CA THR A 64 -4.59 -5.89 -2.67
C THR A 64 -5.99 -5.30 -2.61
N GLY A 65 -6.30 -4.54 -1.56
CA GLY A 65 -7.64 -4.00 -1.33
C GLY A 65 -8.61 -5.11 -0.94
N GLY A 66 -9.91 -4.99 -1.17
CA GLY A 66 -10.61 -3.86 -1.80
C GLY A 66 -10.86 -2.67 -0.88
N LYS A 67 -11.52 -1.64 -1.43
CA LYS A 67 -11.69 -0.36 -0.73
C LYS A 67 -12.53 -0.51 0.54
N SER A 68 -13.61 -1.30 0.47
CA SER A 68 -14.51 -1.49 1.61
C SER A 68 -13.87 -2.31 2.73
N THR A 69 -13.04 -3.30 2.38
CA THR A 69 -12.29 -4.13 3.32
C THR A 69 -11.28 -3.28 4.09
N ASN A 70 -10.54 -2.42 3.39
CA ASN A 70 -9.61 -1.48 4.01
C ASN A 70 -10.34 -0.47 4.92
N GLN A 71 -11.52 0.00 4.51
CA GLN A 71 -12.35 0.89 5.32
C GLN A 71 -12.83 0.19 6.59
N GLU A 72 -13.31 -1.06 6.49
CA GLU A 72 -13.75 -1.83 7.65
C GLU A 72 -12.61 -2.07 8.65
N ILE A 73 -11.41 -2.45 8.18
CA ILE A 73 -10.24 -2.59 9.05
C ILE A 73 -9.94 -1.28 9.79
N ALA A 74 -9.94 -0.15 9.09
CA ALA A 74 -9.70 1.15 9.70
C ALA A 74 -10.78 1.55 10.72
N THR A 75 -12.06 1.33 10.38
CA THR A 75 -13.20 1.59 11.27
C THR A 75 -13.11 0.76 12.54
N ARG A 76 -12.89 -0.56 12.41
CA ARG A 76 -12.76 -1.47 13.55
C ARG A 76 -11.54 -1.17 14.43
N ALA A 77 -10.45 -0.67 13.83
CA ALA A 77 -9.31 -0.19 14.60
C ALA A 77 -9.72 1.01 15.48
N ILE A 78 -10.42 1.99 14.91
CA ILE A 78 -10.91 3.18 15.63
C ILE A 78 -11.87 2.78 16.76
N GLU A 79 -12.82 1.87 16.50
CA GLU A 79 -13.76 1.34 17.51
C GLU A 79 -13.03 0.70 18.72
N ARG A 80 -11.83 0.16 18.49
CA ARG A 80 -10.97 -0.45 19.52
C ARG A 80 -9.96 0.53 20.12
N GLY A 81 -10.07 1.82 19.83
CA GLY A 81 -9.11 2.82 20.30
C GLY A 81 -7.71 2.67 19.69
N MET A 82 -7.62 2.08 18.49
CA MET A 82 -6.36 1.89 17.76
C MET A 82 -6.34 2.74 16.49
N ARG A 83 -5.13 3.09 16.05
CA ARG A 83 -4.87 3.73 14.76
C ARG A 83 -4.19 2.75 13.81
N PHE A 84 -4.83 2.46 12.68
CA PHE A 84 -4.25 1.66 11.62
C PHE A 84 -3.29 2.48 10.73
N HIS A 85 -2.13 1.92 10.38
CA HIS A 85 -1.10 2.60 9.59
C HIS A 85 -0.87 1.93 8.23
N ALA A 86 -1.49 2.44 7.17
CA ALA A 86 -1.41 1.86 5.82
C ALA A 86 0.01 1.74 5.20
N TYR A 87 0.99 2.47 5.74
CA TYR A 87 2.40 2.40 5.36
C TYR A 87 3.31 1.98 6.53
N GLY A 88 2.72 1.47 7.60
CA GLY A 88 3.42 1.04 8.80
C GLY A 88 3.35 -0.47 8.97
N ARG A 89 3.82 -0.93 10.12
CA ARG A 89 3.90 -2.35 10.48
C ARG A 89 2.65 -2.90 11.20
N GLY A 90 1.60 -2.11 11.34
CA GLY A 90 0.37 -2.53 12.02
C GLY A 90 -0.43 -1.35 12.59
N PHE A 91 -0.66 -1.38 13.89
CA PHE A 91 -1.54 -0.44 14.60
C PHE A 91 -0.83 0.23 15.78
N THR A 92 -1.27 1.42 16.17
CA THR A 92 -0.93 2.04 17.46
C THR A 92 -2.14 2.00 18.38
N LYS A 93 -1.97 1.52 19.61
CA LYS A 93 -3.02 1.48 20.63
C LYS A 93 -3.17 2.82 21.34
N ALA A 94 -4.23 2.97 22.13
CA ALA A 94 -4.52 4.20 22.87
C ALA A 94 -3.41 4.59 23.87
N ASP A 95 -2.67 3.61 24.40
CA ASP A 95 -1.53 3.83 25.30
C ASP A 95 -0.22 4.20 24.55
N GLY A 96 -0.28 4.33 23.22
CA GLY A 96 0.87 4.63 22.37
C GLY A 96 1.74 3.42 22.02
N SER A 97 1.45 2.23 22.57
CA SER A 97 2.16 1.01 22.20
C SER A 97 1.79 0.56 20.78
N GLU A 98 2.73 -0.09 20.10
CA GLU A 98 2.50 -0.60 18.75
C GLU A 98 2.11 -2.08 18.77
N LEU A 99 1.08 -2.41 17.98
CA LEU A 99 0.71 -3.77 17.62
C LEU A 99 1.27 -4.06 16.23
N VAL A 100 2.35 -4.81 16.18
CA VAL A 100 3.02 -5.21 14.93
C VAL A 100 2.32 -6.42 14.33
N CYS A 101 2.09 -6.38 13.02
CA CYS A 101 1.52 -7.47 12.23
C CYS A 101 2.64 -8.13 11.41
N TYR A 102 2.80 -9.44 11.56
CA TYR A 102 3.78 -10.27 10.87
C TYR A 102 3.18 -11.04 9.69
N SER A 103 1.86 -11.06 9.59
CA SER A 103 1.11 -11.69 8.49
C SER A 103 -0.12 -10.88 8.09
N GLU A 104 -0.70 -11.16 6.91
CA GLU A 104 -1.98 -10.56 6.53
C GLU A 104 -3.07 -10.95 7.54
N VAL A 105 -3.06 -12.19 8.04
CA VAL A 105 -4.01 -12.70 9.05
C VAL A 105 -3.97 -11.84 10.32
N ASP A 106 -2.79 -11.44 10.78
CA ASP A 106 -2.62 -10.58 11.96
C ASP A 106 -3.35 -9.24 11.79
N VAL A 107 -3.33 -8.67 10.57
CA VAL A 107 -4.00 -7.40 10.27
C VAL A 107 -5.51 -7.51 10.47
N PHE A 108 -6.12 -8.62 10.00
CA PHE A 108 -7.55 -8.87 10.18
C PHE A 108 -7.90 -9.19 11.65
N GLN A 109 -7.12 -10.06 12.29
CA GLN A 109 -7.39 -10.51 13.66
C GLN A 109 -7.17 -9.39 14.70
N ALA A 110 -6.22 -8.48 14.46
CA ALA A 110 -5.99 -7.31 15.31
C ALA A 110 -7.26 -6.47 15.53
N VAL A 111 -8.14 -6.45 14.53
CA VAL A 111 -9.40 -5.71 14.56
C VAL A 111 -10.63 -6.63 14.75
N GLY A 112 -10.41 -7.92 14.98
CA GLY A 112 -11.44 -8.93 15.24
C GLY A 112 -12.21 -9.37 14.00
N LEU A 113 -11.61 -9.27 12.81
CA LEU A 113 -12.19 -9.76 11.57
C LEU A 113 -11.65 -11.16 11.24
N ARG A 114 -12.47 -11.97 10.55
CA ARG A 114 -11.99 -13.17 9.86
C ARG A 114 -11.04 -12.75 8.74
N TYR A 115 -9.95 -13.49 8.57
CA TYR A 115 -9.11 -13.33 7.38
C TYR A 115 -9.92 -13.60 6.11
N LEU A 116 -9.74 -12.74 5.11
CA LEU A 116 -10.36 -12.87 3.79
C LEU A 116 -9.25 -13.09 2.76
N GLU A 117 -9.42 -14.08 1.91
CA GLU A 117 -8.56 -14.28 0.75
C GLU A 117 -8.66 -13.09 -0.22
N PRO A 118 -7.63 -12.78 -1.03
CA PRO A 118 -7.63 -11.63 -1.94
C PRO A 118 -8.91 -11.48 -2.79
N TRP A 119 -9.46 -12.59 -3.30
CA TRP A 119 -10.67 -12.60 -4.13
C TRP A 119 -11.98 -12.42 -3.35
N GLU A 120 -11.96 -12.55 -2.02
CA GLU A 120 -13.11 -12.28 -1.15
C GLU A 120 -13.19 -10.79 -0.73
N ARG A 121 -12.11 -10.03 -0.90
CA ARG A 121 -12.01 -8.64 -0.45
C ARG A 121 -12.73 -7.70 -1.43
N ARG A 122 -13.55 -6.79 -0.91
CA ARG A 122 -14.35 -5.80 -1.66
C ARG A 122 -13.89 -4.38 -1.36
#